data_AF-L9WTY1-F1
#
_entry.id   AF-L9WTY1-F1
#
_cell.length_a   1.000
_cell.length_b   1.000
_cell.length_c   1.000
_cell.angle_alpha   90.00
_cell.angle_beta   90.00
_cell.angle_gamma   90.00
#
_symmetry.space_group_name_H-M   'P 1'
#
loop_
_entity.id
_entity.type
_entity.pdbx_description
1 polymer ?
#
loop_
_entity_poly.entity_id
_entity_poly.type
_entity_poly.pdbx_seq_one_letter_code
_entity_poly.pdbx_strand_id
1 'polypeptide(L)'
;MIRARTGTDGAESDERAVSEVLSFVLVFGLVLAAVGVLSVAGLGVVDDHREAEQLRAAERGMTTLAAELDALARYGGLERRVAAVALGDGELTVANGGTEVTVAVDGDPVGAPIRLGELAYRSAAGTVAYDGGAVIRADERGSRLRTRPTVSCRGGTATISLVRVEAGDRTVRTGGRTTVTARVANRSSETHKIEENVAVSALETDYRRAWNDVEDELDGCGADRLRLTVTTVSIET
;
A
#
# COMPACT_ATOMS: atom_id res chain seq x y z
N MET A 1 -70.69 -1.29 -71.71
CA MET A 1 -69.62 -0.30 -71.46
C MET A 1 -68.74 -0.82 -70.34
N ILE A 2 -67.51 -1.22 -70.65
CA ILE A 2 -66.53 -1.79 -69.71
C ILE A 2 -65.62 -0.64 -69.26
N ARG A 3 -65.48 -0.42 -67.94
CA ARG A 3 -64.52 0.54 -67.38
C ARG A 3 -63.45 -0.24 -66.63
N ALA A 4 -62.24 -0.19 -67.15
CA ALA A 4 -61.05 -0.82 -66.59
C ALA A 4 -60.73 -0.20 -65.22
N ARG A 5 -60.56 -1.06 -64.20
CA ARG A 5 -59.86 -0.72 -62.95
C ARG A 5 -58.39 -1.00 -63.19
N THR A 6 -57.60 0.05 -63.35
CA THR A 6 -56.14 0.01 -63.29
C THR A 6 -55.73 -0.28 -61.84
N GLY A 7 -55.08 -1.42 -61.63
CA GLY A 7 -54.45 -1.77 -60.37
C GLY A 7 -53.26 -0.86 -60.11
N THR A 8 -53.22 -0.28 -58.92
CA THR A 8 -52.07 0.49 -58.41
C THR A 8 -51.89 0.15 -56.92
N ASP A 9 -52.03 -1.14 -56.56
CA ASP A 9 -51.92 -1.61 -55.17
C ASP A 9 -50.53 -2.20 -54.84
N GLY A 10 -49.59 -2.24 -55.79
CA GLY A 10 -48.29 -2.88 -55.60
C GLY A 10 -47.17 -1.98 -55.04
N ALA A 11 -47.26 -0.65 -55.20
CA ALA A 11 -46.18 0.26 -54.81
C ALA A 11 -46.26 0.69 -53.32
N GLU A 12 -47.47 0.90 -52.78
CA GLU A 12 -47.64 1.27 -51.36
C GLU A 12 -47.29 0.14 -50.38
N SER A 13 -47.43 -1.12 -50.77
CA SER A 13 -47.03 -2.27 -49.94
C SER A 13 -45.51 -2.43 -49.88
N ASP A 14 -44.81 -2.21 -50.99
CA ASP A 14 -43.35 -2.32 -51.06
C ASP A 14 -42.65 -1.21 -50.27
N GLU A 15 -43.12 0.04 -50.35
CA GLU A 15 -42.57 1.15 -49.56
C GLU A 15 -42.76 0.97 -48.04
N ARG A 16 -43.88 0.37 -47.61
CA ARG A 16 -44.12 0.03 -46.20
C ARG A 16 -43.23 -1.13 -45.73
N ALA A 17 -43.03 -2.16 -46.56
CA ALA A 17 -42.13 -3.26 -46.26
C ALA A 17 -40.67 -2.80 -46.13
N VAL A 18 -40.23 -1.85 -46.96
CA VAL A 18 -38.89 -1.25 -46.89
C VAL A 18 -38.74 -0.39 -45.63
N SER A 19 -39.77 0.37 -45.24
CA SER A 19 -39.74 1.20 -44.02
C SER A 19 -39.62 0.38 -42.73
N GLU A 20 -40.29 -0.79 -42.68
CA GLU A 20 -40.24 -1.69 -41.53
C GLU A 20 -38.82 -2.27 -41.33
N VAL A 21 -38.18 -2.70 -42.41
CA VAL A 21 -36.80 -3.19 -42.38
C VAL A 21 -35.82 -2.08 -42.01
N LEU A 22 -35.98 -0.88 -42.57
CA LEU A 22 -35.16 0.29 -42.22
C LEU A 22 -35.29 0.67 -40.75
N SER A 23 -36.51 0.66 -40.20
CA SER A 23 -36.74 0.92 -38.78
C SER A 23 -36.05 -0.12 -37.90
N PHE A 24 -36.14 -1.40 -38.26
CA PHE A 24 -35.45 -2.46 -37.53
C PHE A 24 -33.93 -2.27 -37.54
N VAL A 25 -33.34 -2.04 -38.71
CA VAL A 25 -31.89 -1.85 -38.85
C VAL A 25 -31.41 -0.60 -38.11
N LEU A 26 -32.17 0.50 -38.16
CA LEU A 26 -31.84 1.74 -37.44
C LEU A 26 -31.89 1.57 -35.92
N VAL A 27 -32.94 0.94 -35.39
CA VAL A 27 -33.07 0.69 -33.95
C VAL A 27 -32.00 -0.29 -33.49
N PHE A 28 -31.76 -1.36 -34.24
CA PHE A 28 -30.73 -2.33 -33.92
C PHE A 28 -29.34 -1.69 -33.92
N GLY A 29 -29.03 -0.87 -34.93
CA GLY A 29 -27.79 -0.10 -34.99
C GLY A 29 -27.64 0.88 -33.83
N LEU A 30 -28.71 1.57 -33.43
CA LEU A 30 -28.72 2.46 -32.26
C LEU A 30 -28.44 1.70 -30.96
N VAL A 31 -29.07 0.54 -30.76
CA VAL A 31 -28.83 -0.30 -29.58
C VAL A 31 -27.38 -0.78 -29.55
N LEU A 32 -26.85 -1.28 -30.67
CA LEU A 32 -25.45 -1.70 -30.75
C LEU A 32 -24.47 -0.54 -30.47
N ALA A 33 -24.75 0.65 -31.00
CA ALA A 33 -23.95 1.84 -30.74
C ALA A 33 -23.98 2.23 -29.25
N ALA A 34 -25.16 2.22 -28.62
CA ALA A 34 -25.31 2.52 -27.20
C ALA A 34 -24.55 1.50 -26.32
N VAL A 35 -24.69 0.20 -26.61
CA VAL A 35 -23.96 -0.87 -25.90
C VAL A 35 -22.45 -0.71 -26.09
N GLY A 36 -21.99 -0.39 -27.29
CA GLY A 36 -20.57 -0.14 -27.56
C GLY A 36 -20.01 0.99 -26.71
N VAL A 37 -20.70 2.13 -26.65
CA VAL A 37 -20.29 3.29 -25.83
C VAL A 37 -20.31 2.96 -24.34
N LEU A 38 -21.39 2.34 -23.85
CA LEU A 38 -21.51 1.94 -22.44
C LEU A 38 -20.44 0.92 -22.03
N SER A 39 -20.08 0.00 -22.92
CA SER A 39 -19.05 -1.00 -22.64
C SER A 39 -17.68 -0.35 -22.45
N VAL A 40 -17.29 0.58 -23.31
CA VAL A 40 -15.97 1.25 -23.19
C VAL A 40 -15.95 2.20 -21.98
N ALA A 41 -16.99 3.00 -21.78
CA ALA A 41 -17.05 3.97 -20.69
C ALA A 41 -17.19 3.31 -19.30
N GLY A 42 -17.90 2.17 -19.21
CA GLY A 42 -18.15 1.48 -17.96
C GLY A 42 -16.94 0.72 -17.41
N LEU A 43 -16.07 0.20 -18.28
CA LEU A 43 -14.92 -0.63 -17.86
C LEU A 43 -13.83 0.18 -17.15
N GLY A 44 -13.47 1.36 -17.67
CA GLY A 44 -12.39 2.17 -17.08
C GLY A 44 -12.69 2.62 -15.66
N VAL A 45 -13.92 3.08 -15.40
CA VAL A 45 -14.34 3.51 -14.04
C VAL A 45 -14.30 2.35 -13.04
N VAL A 46 -14.67 1.15 -13.47
CA VAL A 46 -14.64 -0.04 -12.62
C VAL A 46 -13.22 -0.45 -12.28
N ASP A 47 -12.31 -0.41 -13.26
CA ASP A 47 -10.92 -0.80 -13.04
C ASP A 47 -10.18 0.18 -12.11
N ASP A 48 -10.37 1.50 -12.29
CA ASP A 48 -9.81 2.51 -11.38
C ASP A 48 -10.29 2.30 -9.93
N HIS A 49 -11.58 2.00 -9.75
CA HIS A 49 -12.14 1.69 -8.44
C HIS A 49 -11.56 0.40 -7.84
N ARG A 50 -11.35 -0.63 -8.66
CA ARG A 50 -10.74 -1.88 -8.21
C ARG A 50 -9.31 -1.66 -7.77
N GLU A 51 -8.49 -0.97 -8.54
CA GLU A 51 -7.09 -0.70 -8.19
C GLU A 51 -6.97 0.12 -6.89
N ALA A 52 -7.82 1.14 -6.72
CA ALA A 52 -7.86 1.94 -5.50
C ALA A 52 -8.27 1.11 -4.27
N GLU A 53 -9.24 0.20 -4.42
CA GLU A 53 -9.64 -0.71 -3.35
C GLU A 53 -8.58 -1.76 -3.02
N GLN A 54 -7.88 -2.29 -4.03
CA GLN A 54 -6.75 -3.19 -3.83
C GLN A 54 -5.65 -2.52 -3.00
N LEU A 55 -5.28 -1.28 -3.34
CA LEU A 55 -4.28 -0.53 -2.57
C LEU A 55 -4.73 -0.26 -1.13
N ARG A 56 -6.01 0.09 -0.91
CA ARG A 56 -6.59 0.24 0.45
C ARG A 56 -6.61 -1.08 1.22
N ALA A 57 -6.87 -2.19 0.56
CA ALA A 57 -6.83 -3.52 1.17
C ALA A 57 -5.40 -3.89 1.58
N ALA A 58 -4.42 -3.61 0.73
CA ALA A 58 -3.01 -3.76 1.05
C ALA A 58 -2.60 -2.86 2.23
N GLU A 59 -3.00 -1.59 2.24
CA GLU A 59 -2.77 -0.66 3.36
C GLU A 59 -3.30 -1.21 4.71
N ARG A 60 -4.53 -1.72 4.72
CA ARG A 60 -5.12 -2.37 5.90
C ARG A 60 -4.36 -3.62 6.31
N GLY A 61 -4.02 -4.49 5.35
CA GLY A 61 -3.26 -5.71 5.61
C GLY A 61 -1.87 -5.42 6.19
N MET A 62 -1.19 -4.41 5.64
CA MET A 62 0.11 -3.96 6.11
C MET A 62 0.03 -3.35 7.51
N THR A 63 -1.02 -2.58 7.80
CA THR A 63 -1.29 -2.03 9.13
C THR A 63 -1.51 -3.12 10.17
N THR A 64 -2.29 -4.15 9.83
CA THR A 64 -2.45 -5.32 10.70
C THR A 64 -1.13 -6.05 10.90
N LEU A 65 -0.35 -6.28 9.84
CA LEU A 65 0.98 -6.89 9.99
C LEU A 65 1.89 -6.04 10.89
N ALA A 66 1.90 -4.73 10.71
CA ALA A 66 2.71 -3.83 11.52
C ALA A 66 2.36 -3.93 13.01
N ALA A 67 1.08 -4.00 13.35
CA ALA A 67 0.64 -4.20 14.72
C ALA A 67 1.07 -5.57 15.29
N GLU A 68 1.05 -6.62 14.46
CA GLU A 68 1.53 -7.95 14.85
C GLU A 68 3.05 -7.99 15.06
N LEU A 69 3.81 -7.28 14.21
CA LEU A 69 5.26 -7.13 14.33
C LEU A 69 5.66 -6.26 15.53
N ASP A 70 4.93 -5.19 15.80
CA ASP A 70 5.10 -4.38 17.01
C ASP A 70 4.76 -5.20 18.27
N ALA A 71 3.74 -6.06 18.23
CA ALA A 71 3.47 -7.00 19.31
C ALA A 71 4.63 -7.99 19.53
N LEU A 72 5.26 -8.50 18.46
CA LEU A 72 6.49 -9.28 18.57
C LEU A 72 7.62 -8.47 19.21
N ALA A 73 7.77 -7.19 18.87
CA ALA A 73 8.81 -6.34 19.45
C ALA A 73 8.59 -6.08 20.94
N ARG A 74 7.34 -5.83 21.35
CA ARG A 74 6.98 -5.42 22.72
C ARG A 74 6.88 -6.58 23.71
N TYR A 75 6.37 -7.73 23.28
CA TYR A 75 6.10 -8.84 24.20
C TYR A 75 7.14 -9.95 24.06
N GLY A 76 7.99 -10.08 25.08
CA GLY A 76 9.08 -11.06 25.09
C GLY A 76 8.68 -12.53 24.97
N GLY A 77 7.42 -12.87 25.24
CA GLY A 77 6.88 -14.24 25.10
C GLY A 77 6.28 -14.57 23.73
N LEU A 78 6.27 -13.63 22.78
CA LEU A 78 5.79 -13.88 21.42
C LEU A 78 6.99 -14.00 20.48
N GLU A 79 7.13 -15.17 19.85
CA GLU A 79 8.28 -15.47 18.97
C GLU A 79 7.89 -15.58 17.49
N ARG A 80 6.59 -15.73 17.20
CA ARG A 80 6.08 -15.97 15.84
C ARG A 80 4.72 -15.33 15.61
N ARG A 81 4.56 -14.71 14.45
CA ARG A 81 3.27 -14.26 13.92
C ARG A 81 3.11 -14.67 12.46
N VAL A 82 1.87 -14.87 12.06
CA VAL A 82 1.51 -15.20 10.69
C VAL A 82 0.42 -14.23 10.28
N ALA A 83 0.61 -13.52 9.16
CA ALA A 83 -0.39 -12.65 8.60
C ALA A 83 -0.54 -12.94 7.12
N ALA A 84 -1.77 -12.85 6.62
CA ALA A 84 -2.02 -13.02 5.20
C ALA A 84 -2.24 -11.65 4.54
N VAL A 85 -1.41 -11.34 3.54
CA VAL A 85 -1.44 -10.10 2.77
C VAL A 85 -2.16 -10.35 1.45
N ALA A 86 -3.16 -9.53 1.14
CA ALA A 86 -3.83 -9.55 -0.15
C ALA A 86 -2.95 -8.83 -1.17
N LEU A 87 -2.63 -9.49 -2.28
CA LEU A 87 -1.79 -8.94 -3.33
C LEU A 87 -2.61 -8.46 -4.53
N GLY A 88 -3.74 -9.10 -4.82
CA GLY A 88 -4.53 -8.73 -6.01
C GLY A 88 -3.64 -8.77 -7.26
N ASP A 89 -3.65 -7.70 -8.05
CA ASP A 89 -2.82 -7.58 -9.25
C ASP A 89 -1.46 -6.91 -8.99
N GLY A 90 -1.14 -6.64 -7.72
CA GLY A 90 0.12 -6.03 -7.31
C GLY A 90 1.22 -7.06 -7.00
N GLU A 91 2.37 -6.53 -6.59
CA GLU A 91 3.53 -7.29 -6.16
C GLU A 91 3.90 -6.99 -4.71
N LEU A 92 4.39 -7.99 -3.98
CA LEU A 92 5.01 -7.82 -2.67
C LEU A 92 6.51 -8.09 -2.78
N THR A 93 7.31 -7.09 -2.49
CA THR A 93 8.77 -7.19 -2.37
C THR A 93 9.14 -7.33 -0.90
N VAL A 94 10.01 -8.28 -0.59
CA VAL A 94 10.67 -8.42 0.71
C VAL A 94 12.16 -8.48 0.46
N ALA A 95 12.94 -7.60 1.07
CA ALA A 95 14.39 -7.52 0.86
C ALA A 95 15.12 -7.05 2.13
N ASN A 96 16.43 -7.29 2.19
CA ASN A 96 17.28 -6.77 3.28
C ASN A 96 17.71 -5.30 3.09
N GLY A 97 17.31 -4.68 1.98
CA GLY A 97 17.56 -3.26 1.66
C GLY A 97 16.67 -2.31 2.46
N GLY A 98 16.19 -1.24 1.81
CA GLY A 98 15.26 -0.30 2.40
C GLY A 98 15.94 0.80 3.23
N THR A 99 15.19 1.34 4.19
CA THR A 99 15.62 2.54 4.91
C THR A 99 16.77 2.26 5.88
N GLU A 100 17.76 3.14 5.88
CA GLU A 100 18.84 3.17 6.87
C GLU A 100 18.60 4.29 7.89
N VAL A 101 18.44 3.91 9.16
CA VAL A 101 18.16 4.84 10.27
C VAL A 101 19.37 4.94 11.20
N THR A 102 19.70 6.17 11.60
CA THR A 102 20.65 6.46 12.68
C THR A 102 19.92 7.13 13.83
N VAL A 103 20.27 6.77 15.06
CA VAL A 103 19.81 7.43 16.27
C VAL A 103 21.00 8.15 16.88
N ALA A 104 20.82 9.39 17.31
CA ALA A 104 21.85 10.19 17.94
C ALA A 104 21.39 10.70 19.30
N VAL A 105 22.32 10.77 20.24
CA VAL A 105 22.14 11.36 21.58
C VAL A 105 23.21 12.42 21.74
N ASP A 106 22.79 13.64 22.05
CA ASP A 106 23.67 14.81 22.25
C ASP A 106 24.61 15.06 21.05
N GLY A 107 24.13 14.75 19.84
CA GLY A 107 24.87 14.88 18.59
C GLY A 107 25.72 13.67 18.20
N ASP A 108 25.93 12.71 19.10
CA ASP A 108 26.73 11.51 18.85
C ASP A 108 25.86 10.30 18.44
N PRO A 109 26.23 9.57 17.38
CA PRO A 109 25.47 8.40 16.93
C PRO A 109 25.54 7.25 17.96
N VAL A 110 24.38 6.68 18.25
CA VAL A 110 24.22 5.50 19.08
C VAL A 110 24.33 4.25 18.21
N GLY A 111 25.48 3.60 18.27
CA GLY A 111 25.74 2.37 17.52
C GLY A 111 25.92 2.60 16.01
N ALA A 112 25.83 1.52 15.24
CA ALA A 112 25.92 1.57 13.78
C ALA A 112 24.54 1.88 13.16
N PRO A 113 24.50 2.45 11.94
CA PRO A 113 23.26 2.65 11.20
C PRO A 113 22.46 1.35 11.08
N ILE A 114 21.15 1.46 11.30
CA ILE A 114 20.23 0.34 11.33
C ILE A 114 19.51 0.29 9.98
N ARG A 115 19.85 -0.71 9.17
CA ARG A 115 19.05 -1.05 7.99
C ARG A 115 17.77 -1.75 8.40
N LEU A 116 16.62 -1.24 7.98
CA LEU A 116 15.31 -1.72 8.45
C LEU A 116 14.74 -2.87 7.65
N GLY A 117 15.30 -3.16 6.47
CA GLY A 117 14.69 -4.08 5.52
C GLY A 117 13.60 -3.39 4.71
N GLU A 118 13.14 -4.06 3.67
CA GLU A 118 12.04 -3.63 2.83
C GLU A 118 10.93 -4.68 2.88
N LEU A 119 9.70 -4.23 3.10
CA LEU A 119 8.49 -5.01 2.87
C LEU A 119 7.47 -4.09 2.20
N ALA A 120 7.38 -4.14 0.87
CA ALA A 120 6.63 -3.19 0.08
C ALA A 120 5.64 -3.86 -0.87
N TYR A 121 4.39 -3.44 -0.81
CA TYR A 121 3.36 -3.75 -1.79
C TYR A 121 3.32 -2.65 -2.86
N ARG A 122 3.41 -3.01 -4.13
CA ARG A 122 3.38 -2.08 -5.27
C ARG A 122 2.30 -2.48 -6.27
N SER A 123 1.50 -1.51 -6.71
CA SER A 123 0.52 -1.63 -7.79
C SER A 123 0.51 -0.36 -8.64
N ALA A 124 -0.32 -0.33 -9.70
CA ALA A 124 -0.49 0.86 -10.53
C ALA A 124 -1.02 2.08 -9.75
N ALA A 125 -1.83 1.85 -8.71
CA ALA A 125 -2.38 2.91 -7.86
C ALA A 125 -1.38 3.49 -6.85
N GLY A 126 -0.22 2.84 -6.63
CA GLY A 126 0.83 3.33 -5.72
C GLY A 126 1.52 2.23 -4.91
N THR A 127 2.22 2.64 -3.84
CA THR A 127 3.00 1.77 -2.97
C THR A 127 2.55 1.88 -1.51
N VAL A 128 2.50 0.74 -0.82
CA VAL A 128 2.36 0.65 0.63
C VAL A 128 3.55 -0.12 1.16
N ALA A 129 4.35 0.48 2.03
CA ALA A 129 5.54 -0.13 2.60
C ALA A 129 5.46 -0.21 4.13
N TYR A 130 6.01 -1.28 4.67
CA TYR A 130 6.34 -1.41 6.08
C TYR A 130 7.82 -1.08 6.27
N ASP A 131 8.12 -0.15 7.19
CA ASP A 131 9.46 0.39 7.38
C ASP A 131 9.71 0.71 8.87
N GLY A 132 10.47 -0.14 9.56
CA GLY A 132 10.86 0.09 10.96
C GLY A 132 9.73 0.08 11.99
N GLY A 133 8.54 -0.41 11.63
CA GLY A 133 7.32 -0.29 12.44
C GLY A 133 6.33 0.74 11.89
N ALA A 134 6.76 1.58 10.96
CA ALA A 134 5.88 2.47 10.21
C ALA A 134 5.15 1.70 9.11
N VAL A 135 3.94 2.16 8.78
CA VAL A 135 3.30 1.85 7.49
C VAL A 135 3.22 3.14 6.72
N ILE A 136 3.82 3.14 5.53
CA ILE A 136 3.98 4.30 4.68
C ILE A 136 3.20 4.07 3.40
N ARG A 137 2.43 5.07 2.99
CA ARG A 137 1.86 5.14 1.64
C ARG A 137 2.70 6.08 0.80
N ALA A 138 3.10 5.63 -0.37
CA ALA A 138 3.87 6.42 -1.33
C ALA A 138 3.22 6.38 -2.71
N ASP A 139 3.24 7.51 -3.38
CA ASP A 139 2.89 7.67 -4.79
C ASP A 139 3.81 8.72 -5.42
N GLU A 140 3.56 9.08 -6.68
CA GLU A 140 4.37 10.09 -7.40
C GLU A 140 4.43 11.45 -6.69
N ARG A 141 3.44 11.77 -5.85
CA ARG A 141 3.40 13.03 -5.09
C ARG A 141 4.27 12.97 -3.85
N GLY A 142 4.72 11.80 -3.39
CA GLY A 142 5.59 11.61 -2.24
C GLY A 142 5.07 10.55 -1.24
N SER A 143 5.65 10.54 -0.03
CA SER A 143 5.31 9.58 1.03
C SER A 143 4.54 10.22 2.20
N ARG A 144 3.70 9.41 2.85
CA ARG A 144 2.88 9.77 4.04
C ARG A 144 2.79 8.60 5.01
N LEU A 145 2.84 8.89 6.31
CA LEU A 145 2.60 7.90 7.35
C LEU A 145 1.11 7.50 7.41
N ARG A 146 0.87 6.20 7.53
CA ARG A 146 -0.42 5.58 7.88
C ARG A 146 -0.39 5.05 9.30
N THR A 147 0.71 4.39 9.63
CA THR A 147 1.04 3.96 10.99
C THR A 147 2.41 4.52 11.32
N ARG A 148 2.56 5.12 12.49
CA ARG A 148 3.85 5.62 12.97
C ARG A 148 4.67 4.47 13.56
N PRO A 149 6.01 4.50 13.44
CA PRO A 149 6.84 3.62 14.25
C PRO A 149 6.67 3.97 15.73
N THR A 150 7.08 3.07 16.62
CA THR A 150 6.98 3.31 18.06
C THR A 150 8.08 4.29 18.50
N VAL A 151 7.80 5.58 18.33
CA VAL A 151 8.60 6.70 18.80
C VAL A 151 7.74 7.50 19.77
N SER A 152 8.28 7.85 20.94
CA SER A 152 7.55 8.68 21.90
C SER A 152 8.49 9.35 22.89
N CYS A 153 8.14 10.56 23.31
CA CYS A 153 8.82 11.27 24.39
C CYS A 153 7.83 11.45 25.56
N ARG A 154 7.97 10.65 26.63
CA ARG A 154 7.05 10.70 27.78
C ARG A 154 7.77 10.45 29.10
N GLY A 155 7.43 11.23 30.13
CA GLY A 155 7.91 11.04 31.49
C GLY A 155 9.43 11.09 31.62
N GLY A 156 10.10 12.01 30.92
CA GLY A 156 11.56 12.14 30.90
C GLY A 156 12.28 11.01 30.15
N THR A 157 11.55 10.15 29.42
CA THR A 157 12.14 9.06 28.63
C THR A 157 11.71 9.16 27.16
N ALA A 158 12.70 9.23 26.28
CA ALA A 158 12.52 9.01 24.85
C ALA A 158 12.54 7.50 24.59
N THR A 159 11.50 6.96 23.98
CA THR A 159 11.44 5.55 23.56
C THR A 159 11.44 5.50 22.05
N ILE A 160 12.42 4.79 21.49
CA ILE A 160 12.50 4.48 20.06
C ILE A 160 12.52 2.96 19.95
N SER A 161 11.49 2.38 19.35
CA SER A 161 11.41 0.95 19.10
C SER A 161 11.25 0.70 17.61
N LEU A 162 12.31 0.18 16.99
CA LEU A 162 12.38 -0.13 15.58
C LEU A 162 12.31 -1.63 15.37
N VAL A 163 11.59 -2.03 14.32
CA VAL A 163 11.51 -3.43 13.91
C VAL A 163 12.21 -3.58 12.57
N ARG A 164 13.35 -4.28 12.58
CA ARG A 164 14.09 -4.66 11.38
C ARG A 164 13.50 -5.93 10.79
N VAL A 165 13.28 -5.92 9.49
CA VAL A 165 12.93 -7.10 8.70
C VAL A 165 14.18 -7.66 8.04
N GLU A 166 14.40 -8.96 8.19
CA GLU A 166 15.41 -9.71 7.45
C GLU A 166 14.73 -10.81 6.64
N ALA A 167 15.06 -10.92 5.36
CA ALA A 167 14.48 -11.91 4.46
C ALA A 167 15.45 -12.28 3.34
N GLY A 168 15.25 -13.43 2.69
CA GLY A 168 15.85 -13.63 1.37
C GLY A 168 15.16 -12.71 0.36
N ASP A 169 15.93 -11.93 -0.40
CA ASP A 169 15.39 -10.98 -1.38
C ASP A 169 14.44 -11.70 -2.34
N ARG A 170 13.18 -11.28 -2.34
CA ARG A 170 12.11 -11.93 -3.09
C ARG A 170 11.03 -10.95 -3.50
N THR A 171 10.47 -11.18 -4.68
CA THR A 171 9.26 -10.48 -5.14
C THR A 171 8.21 -11.52 -5.47
N VAL A 172 7.05 -11.41 -4.82
CA VAL A 172 5.91 -12.30 -5.00
C VAL A 172 4.84 -11.56 -5.79
N ARG A 173 4.51 -12.09 -6.97
CA ARG A 173 3.37 -11.68 -7.79
C ARG A 173 2.40 -12.85 -7.85
N THR A 174 1.25 -12.72 -7.20
CA THR A 174 0.16 -13.70 -7.30
C THR A 174 -1.17 -12.97 -7.27
N GLY A 175 -2.11 -13.39 -8.12
CA GLY A 175 -3.47 -12.82 -8.25
C GLY A 175 -4.38 -13.01 -7.04
N GLY A 176 -3.81 -13.16 -5.84
CA GLY A 176 -4.51 -13.65 -4.66
C GLY A 176 -3.89 -13.15 -3.35
N ARG A 177 -3.59 -14.09 -2.44
CA ARG A 177 -3.05 -13.79 -1.11
C ARG A 177 -1.71 -14.51 -0.92
N THR A 178 -0.79 -13.88 -0.22
CA THR A 178 0.43 -14.51 0.29
C THR A 178 0.39 -14.54 1.81
N THR A 179 1.03 -15.54 2.39
CA THR A 179 1.13 -15.70 3.84
C THR A 179 2.52 -15.28 4.27
N VAL A 180 2.61 -14.22 5.06
CA VAL A 180 3.84 -13.72 5.64
C VAL A 180 3.98 -14.33 7.03
N THR A 181 5.03 -15.13 7.23
CA THR A 181 5.44 -15.67 8.53
C THR A 181 6.61 -14.87 9.05
N ALA A 182 6.44 -14.28 10.22
CA ALA A 182 7.44 -13.50 10.92
C ALA A 182 7.92 -14.25 12.16
N ARG A 183 9.24 -14.34 12.36
CA ARG A 183 9.85 -14.92 13.57
C ARG A 183 10.88 -13.96 14.16
N VAL A 184 10.88 -13.79 15.48
CA VAL A 184 11.90 -12.98 16.15
C VAL A 184 13.25 -13.70 16.04
N ALA A 185 14.22 -13.06 15.39
CA ALA A 185 15.58 -13.57 15.26
C ALA A 185 16.48 -13.03 16.37
N ASN A 186 16.36 -11.74 16.67
CA ASN A 186 17.14 -11.08 17.72
C ASN A 186 16.35 -9.90 18.32
N ARG A 187 16.63 -9.56 19.57
CA ARG A 187 16.13 -8.34 20.22
C ARG A 187 17.26 -7.70 21.01
N SER A 188 17.60 -6.47 20.66
CA SER A 188 18.50 -5.62 21.43
C SER A 188 17.71 -4.50 22.10
N SER A 189 18.06 -4.17 23.34
CA SER A 189 17.54 -3.00 24.04
C SER A 189 18.65 -2.34 24.81
N GLU A 190 18.87 -1.06 24.54
CA GLU A 190 19.91 -0.25 25.13
C GLU A 190 19.29 0.99 25.77
N THR A 191 19.97 1.56 26.76
CA THR A 191 19.53 2.77 27.44
C THR A 191 20.69 3.74 27.55
N HIS A 192 20.46 4.97 27.10
CA HIS A 192 21.44 6.05 27.11
C HIS A 192 20.92 7.21 27.95
N LYS A 193 21.83 7.93 28.59
CA LYS A 193 21.50 9.21 29.22
C LYS A 193 21.52 10.28 28.14
N ILE A 194 20.60 11.23 28.23
CA ILE A 194 20.52 12.39 27.35
C ILE A 194 20.84 13.62 28.21
N GLU A 195 21.75 14.46 27.76
CA GLU A 195 22.09 15.73 28.42
C GLU A 195 21.45 16.93 27.73
N GLU A 196 21.36 16.89 26.41
CA GLU A 196 20.88 17.99 25.57
C GLU A 196 19.69 17.56 24.71
N ASN A 197 19.86 16.54 23.85
CA ASN A 197 18.84 16.16 22.88
C ASN A 197 18.97 14.72 22.36
N VAL A 198 17.89 14.23 21.77
CA VAL A 198 17.85 12.95 21.06
C VAL A 198 17.26 13.16 19.68
N ALA A 199 17.82 12.49 18.68
CA ALA A 199 17.34 12.56 17.30
C ALA A 199 17.29 11.17 16.67
N VAL A 200 16.35 10.99 15.77
CA VAL A 200 16.30 9.86 14.84
C VAL A 200 16.39 10.44 13.43
N SER A 201 17.17 9.83 12.55
CA SER A 201 17.34 10.32 11.19
C SER A 201 17.36 9.17 10.18
N ALA A 202 16.58 9.30 9.10
CA ALA A 202 16.63 8.38 7.98
C ALA A 202 17.65 8.87 6.93
N LEU A 203 18.79 8.20 6.83
CA LEU A 203 19.91 8.59 5.97
C LEU A 203 19.64 8.21 4.51
N GLU A 204 19.35 6.93 4.27
CA GLU A 204 18.98 6.39 2.97
C GLU A 204 17.51 5.96 3.05
N THR A 205 16.61 6.59 2.28
CA THR A 205 15.19 6.22 2.29
C THR A 205 14.47 6.75 1.05
N ASP A 206 13.60 5.92 0.47
CA ASP A 206 12.64 6.34 -0.56
C ASP A 206 11.46 7.12 0.03
N TYR A 207 11.32 7.12 1.36
CA TYR A 207 10.15 7.63 2.06
C TYR A 207 10.43 8.90 2.87
N ARG A 208 11.38 9.74 2.45
CA ARG A 208 11.88 10.91 3.19
C ARG A 208 10.79 11.76 3.87
N ARG A 209 9.72 12.13 3.18
CA ARG A 209 8.67 12.99 3.78
C ARG A 209 7.95 12.32 4.95
N ALA A 210 7.73 11.02 4.88
CA ALA A 210 7.13 10.26 5.96
C ALA A 210 8.10 10.12 7.15
N TRP A 211 9.40 9.96 6.89
CA TRP A 211 10.40 9.90 7.95
C TRP A 211 10.61 11.25 8.63
N ASN A 212 10.62 12.37 7.90
CA ASN A 212 10.68 13.71 8.50
C ASN A 212 9.57 13.91 9.55
N ASP A 213 8.35 13.45 9.29
CA ASP A 213 7.25 13.52 10.27
C ASP A 213 7.55 12.74 11.58
N VAL A 214 8.43 11.72 11.53
CA VAL A 214 8.90 10.96 12.70
C VAL A 214 10.05 11.69 13.41
N GLU A 215 10.96 12.30 12.65
CA GLU A 215 12.08 13.09 13.18
C GLU A 215 11.52 14.27 14.01
N ASP A 216 10.53 14.98 13.46
CA ASP A 216 9.82 16.08 14.10
C ASP A 216 9.13 15.68 15.44
N GLU A 217 8.84 14.39 15.67
CA GLU A 217 8.21 13.91 16.92
C GLU A 217 9.19 13.91 18.11
N LEU A 218 10.49 13.84 17.84
CA LEU A 218 11.53 13.93 18.87
C LEU A 218 12.12 15.33 19.01
N ASP A 219 11.81 16.24 18.08
CA ASP A 219 12.24 17.63 18.17
C ASP A 219 11.70 18.30 19.43
N GLY A 220 12.60 18.86 20.23
CA GLY A 220 12.27 19.47 21.52
C GLY A 220 11.90 18.46 22.62
N CYS A 221 12.18 17.17 22.44
CA CYS A 221 12.00 16.17 23.48
C CYS A 221 12.93 16.43 24.68
N GLY A 222 12.38 16.95 25.77
CA GLY A 222 13.07 17.11 27.06
C GLY A 222 13.13 15.82 27.86
N ALA A 223 13.73 14.77 27.29
CA ALA A 223 13.97 13.51 27.98
C ALA A 223 15.40 13.44 28.51
N ASP A 224 15.59 12.82 29.68
CA ASP A 224 16.90 12.63 30.31
C ASP A 224 17.48 11.24 30.00
N ARG A 225 16.68 10.37 29.39
CA ARG A 225 17.07 9.02 28.97
C ARG A 225 16.43 8.60 27.65
N LEU A 226 17.21 7.92 26.82
CA LEU A 226 16.74 7.20 25.65
C LEU A 226 16.64 5.71 25.98
N ARG A 227 15.52 5.06 25.63
CA ARG A 227 15.40 3.61 25.50
C ARG A 227 15.28 3.26 24.02
N LEU A 228 16.35 2.71 23.47
CA LEU A 228 16.39 2.23 22.09
C LEU A 228 16.17 0.71 22.10
N THR A 229 15.15 0.25 21.38
CA THR A 229 14.88 -1.17 21.19
C THR A 229 14.90 -1.48 19.70
N VAL A 230 15.70 -2.46 19.29
CA VAL A 230 15.75 -2.95 17.92
C VAL A 230 15.38 -4.42 17.95
N THR A 231 14.26 -4.76 17.32
CA THR A 231 13.83 -6.17 17.15
C THR A 231 14.05 -6.58 15.72
N THR A 232 14.89 -7.58 15.49
CA THR A 232 15.09 -8.20 14.19
C THR A 232 14.11 -9.35 14.02
N VAL A 233 13.36 -9.32 12.94
CA VAL A 233 12.37 -10.33 12.58
C VAL A 233 12.75 -10.94 11.24
N SER A 234 12.89 -12.27 11.19
CA SER A 234 13.03 -13.00 9.94
C SER A 234 11.65 -13.16 9.29
N ILE A 235 11.56 -12.88 7.99
CA ILE A 235 10.33 -13.04 7.21
C ILE A 235 10.49 -14.16 6.19
N GLU A 236 9.48 -15.02 6.16
CA GLU A 236 9.26 -16.04 5.13
C GLU A 236 7.88 -15.82 4.50
N THR A 237 7.78 -15.84 3.18
CA THR A 237 6.50 -15.71 2.45
C THR A 237 6.18 -16.88 1.52
#